data_AF-A0A966D6A7-F1
#
_entry.id   AF-A0A966D6A7-F1
#
_cell.length_a   1.000
_cell.length_b   1.000
_cell.length_c   1.000
_cell.angle_alpha   90.00
_cell.angle_beta   90.00
_cell.angle_gamma   90.00
#
_symmetry.space_group_name_H-M   'P 1'
#
loop_
_entity.id
_entity.type
_entity.pdbx_description
1 polymer ?
#
loop_
_entity_poly.entity_id
_entity_poly.type
_entity_poly.pdbx_seq_one_letter_code
_entity_poly.pdbx_strand_id
1 'polypeptide(L)' 'WMAQAVPDRYKSFQNKKDFPESWAGLRTEDLQKVTGVEDALFCHPNRFICAAESKEGIIKMVELALK' A
#
# COMPACT_ATOMS: atom_id res chain seq x y z
N TRP A 1 6.22 4.56 8.32
CA TRP A 1 5.31 5.46 7.59
C TRP A 1 4.15 4.68 6.97
N MET A 2 2.97 5.30 6.85
CA MET A 2 1.77 4.66 6.31
C MET A 2 1.12 5.51 5.21
N ALA A 3 0.53 4.84 4.23
CA ALA A 3 -0.30 5.47 3.22
C ALA A 3 -1.68 4.81 3.21
N GLN A 4 -2.73 5.63 3.20
CA GLN A 4 -4.12 5.20 3.13
C GLN A 4 -4.74 5.70 1.83
N ALA A 5 -5.54 4.85 1.20
CA ALA A 5 -6.30 5.22 0.02
C ALA A 5 -7.34 6.30 0.36
N VAL A 6 -7.60 7.19 -0.59
CA VAL A 6 -8.59 8.25 -0.43
C VAL A 6 -9.99 7.68 -0.71
N PRO A 7 -10.98 7.87 0.18
CA PRO A 7 -12.36 7.47 -0.09
C PRO A 7 -12.92 8.15 -1.34
N ASP A 8 -13.81 7.47 -2.07
CA ASP A 8 -14.49 8.02 -3.25
C ASP A 8 -15.33 9.25 -2.90
N ARG A 9 -15.92 9.26 -1.70
CA ARG A 9 -16.67 10.39 -1.13
C ARG A 9 -16.56 10.41 0.41
N TYR A 10 -16.92 11.54 1.01
CA TYR A 10 -16.90 11.71 2.47
C TYR A 10 -17.72 10.61 3.16
N LYS A 11 -17.14 9.98 4.20
CA LYS A 11 -17.72 8.86 4.98
C LYS A 11 -18.00 7.56 4.21
N SER A 12 -17.41 7.38 3.03
CA SER A 12 -17.49 6.10 2.31
C SER A 12 -16.40 5.12 2.74
N PHE A 13 -16.70 3.83 2.62
CA PHE A 13 -15.74 2.73 2.78
C PHE A 13 -15.12 2.29 1.44
N GLN A 14 -15.58 2.85 0.32
CA GLN A 14 -15.01 2.59 -1.00
C GLN A 14 -13.88 3.58 -1.27
N ASN A 15 -12.76 3.07 -1.79
CA ASN A 15 -11.61 3.88 -2.17
C ASN A 15 -11.73 4.35 -3.62
N LYS A 16 -11.13 5.49 -3.95
CA LYS A 16 -10.96 5.95 -5.34
C LYS A 16 -10.07 4.99 -6.14
N LYS A 17 -9.01 4.50 -5.50
CA LYS A 17 -8.08 3.50 -6.03
C LYS A 17 -7.55 2.70 -4.85
N ASP A 18 -7.75 1.39 -4.90
CA ASP A 18 -7.13 0.46 -3.96
C ASP A 18 -5.64 0.29 -4.27
N PHE A 19 -4.86 -0.15 -3.28
CA PHE A 19 -3.53 -0.70 -3.55
C PHE A 19 -3.62 -1.95 -4.45
N PRO A 20 -2.54 -2.33 -5.15
CA PRO A 20 -2.54 -3.46 -6.07
C PRO A 20 -3.03 -4.77 -5.44
N GLU A 21 -3.78 -5.56 -6.21
CA GLU A 21 -4.27 -6.88 -5.77
C GLU A 21 -3.13 -7.83 -5.38
N SER A 22 -2.01 -7.75 -6.11
CA SER A 22 -0.81 -8.53 -5.83
C SER A 22 -0.18 -8.24 -4.47
N TRP A 23 -0.58 -7.17 -3.77
CA TRP A 23 -0.07 -6.84 -2.43
C TRP A 23 -1.02 -7.27 -1.31
N ALA A 24 -2.26 -7.66 -1.64
CA ALA A 24 -3.31 -7.91 -0.67
C ALA A 24 -2.87 -8.94 0.39
N GLY A 25 -2.75 -8.48 1.65
CA GLY A 25 -2.41 -9.33 2.79
C GLY A 25 -0.93 -9.72 2.89
N LEU A 26 -0.08 -9.27 1.95
CA LEU A 26 1.36 -9.52 2.03
C LEU A 26 2.01 -8.72 3.15
N ARG A 27 3.07 -9.29 3.71
CA ARG A 27 3.87 -8.73 4.79
C ARG A 27 5.36 -8.89 4.49
N THR A 28 6.15 -7.96 5.01
CA THR A 28 7.62 -7.97 5.03
C THR A 28 8.19 -8.59 3.77
N GLU A 29 8.89 -9.73 3.86
CA GLU A 29 9.65 -10.32 2.76
C GLU A 29 8.82 -10.56 1.49
N ASP A 30 7.57 -11.00 1.60
CA ASP A 30 6.72 -11.25 0.42
C ASP A 30 6.30 -9.93 -0.24
N LEU A 31 5.96 -8.93 0.57
CA LEU A 31 5.63 -7.60 0.05
C LEU A 31 6.86 -6.92 -0.54
N GLN A 32 8.01 -7.04 0.11
CA GLN A 32 9.29 -6.50 -0.36
C GLN A 32 9.67 -7.10 -1.72
N LYS A 33 9.52 -8.41 -1.90
CA LYS A 33 9.76 -9.10 -3.17
C LYS A 33 8.84 -8.60 -4.29
N VAL A 34 7.55 -8.41 -4.01
CA VAL A 34 6.58 -7.98 -5.04
C VAL A 34 6.70 -6.49 -5.37
N THR A 35 7.06 -5.65 -4.39
CA THR A 35 7.18 -4.20 -4.56
C THR A 35 8.58 -3.76 -5.01
N GLY A 36 9.62 -4.52 -4.72
CA GLY A 36 11.02 -4.08 -4.83
C GLY A 36 11.38 -2.95 -3.84
N VAL A 37 10.64 -2.86 -2.72
CA VAL A 37 10.86 -1.89 -1.63
C VAL A 37 11.28 -2.67 -0.41
N GLU A 38 12.56 -2.61 -0.05
CA GLU A 38 13.18 -3.46 0.99
C GLU A 38 12.65 -3.21 2.40
N ASP A 39 12.11 -2.03 2.66
CA ASP A 39 11.56 -1.65 3.95
C ASP A 39 10.02 -1.68 3.97
N ALA A 40 9.40 -2.32 2.98
CA ALA A 40 7.95 -2.55 2.98
C ALA A 40 7.55 -3.48 4.14
N LEU A 41 6.50 -3.12 4.88
CA LEU A 41 6.08 -3.81 6.10
C LEU A 41 4.82 -4.65 5.90
N PHE A 42 3.75 -4.05 5.35
CA PHE A 42 2.52 -4.79 5.03
C PHE A 42 1.61 -4.00 4.07
N CYS A 43 0.69 -4.72 3.44
CA CYS A 43 -0.50 -4.16 2.81
C CYS A 43 -1.74 -4.89 3.32
N HIS A 44 -2.77 -4.14 3.68
CA HIS A 44 -3.99 -4.73 4.22
C HIS A 44 -4.68 -5.64 3.18
N PRO A 45 -5.31 -6.76 3.57
CA PRO A 45 -6.03 -7.64 2.62
C PRO A 45 -7.08 -6.91 1.77
N ASN A 46 -7.81 -5.98 2.39
CA ASN A 46 -8.77 -5.09 1.69
C ASN A 46 -8.12 -3.89 0.97
N ARG A 47 -6.78 -3.83 0.88
CA ARG A 47 -6.00 -2.90 0.04
C ARG A 47 -6.27 -1.40 0.23
N PHE A 48 -6.76 -0.99 1.39
CA PHE A 48 -6.99 0.44 1.70
C PHE A 48 -5.82 1.11 2.41
N ILE A 49 -4.86 0.35 2.95
CA ILE A 49 -3.71 0.87 3.68
C ILE A 49 -2.47 -0.03 3.48
N CYS A 50 -1.29 0.58 3.43
CA CYS A 50 0.00 -0.08 3.47
C CYS A 50 1.02 0.72 4.30
N ALA A 51 2.13 0.07 4.65
CA ALA A 51 3.18 0.67 5.47
C ALA A 51 4.59 0.26 5.01
N ALA A 52 5.55 1.16 5.24
CA ALA A 52 6.99 0.94 5.10
C ALA A 52 7.72 1.58 6.29
N GLU A 53 8.97 1.21 6.56
CA GLU A 53 9.73 1.78 7.68
C GLU A 53 10.06 3.26 7.46
N SER A 54 10.46 3.62 6.24
CA SER A 54 10.88 4.98 5.86
C SER A 54 9.81 5.75 5.08
N LYS A 55 10.01 7.06 4.98
CA LYS A 55 9.12 7.94 4.20
C LYS A 55 9.30 7.67 2.71
N GLU A 56 10.55 7.46 2.32
CA GLU A 56 11.01 7.20 0.97
C GLU A 56 10.42 5.87 0.47
N GLY A 57 10.45 4.84 1.31
CA GLY A 57 9.84 3.54 1.04
C GLY A 57 8.34 3.64 0.78
N ILE A 58 7.59 4.33 1.65
CA ILE A 58 6.14 4.46 1.44
C ILE A 58 5.79 5.30 0.20
N ILE A 59 6.58 6.34 -0.12
CA ILE A 59 6.38 7.12 -1.34
C ILE A 59 6.60 6.25 -2.58
N LYS A 60 7.70 5.47 -2.62
CA LYS A 60 7.98 4.54 -3.72
C LYS A 60 6.87 3.50 -3.88
N MET A 61 6.34 2.96 -2.78
CA MET A 61 5.17 2.07 -2.83
C MET A 61 3.95 2.77 -3.42
N VAL A 62 3.63 3.99 -3.00
CA VAL A 62 2.47 4.73 -3.56
C VAL A 62 2.66 5.00 -5.05
N GLU A 63 3.86 5.38 -5.49
CA GLU A 63 4.16 5.57 -6.93
C GLU A 63 3.97 4.29 -7.74
N LEU A 64 4.42 3.15 -7.23
CA LEU A 64 4.21 1.83 -7.86
C LEU A 64 2.72 1.47 -7.94
N ALA A 65 1.96 1.77 -6.89
CA ALA A 65 0.52 1.53 -6.85
C ALA A 65 -0.28 2.42 -7.81
N LEU A 66 0.26 3.59 -8.18
CA LEU A 66 -0.40 4.54 -9.07
C LEU A 66 -0.15 4.28 -10.55
N LYS A 67 0.89 3.52 -10.90
CA LYS A 67 1.07 2.98 -12.26
C LYS A 67 -0.08 2.02 -12.64
#